data_AF-A0ABD5DFB0-F1
#
_entry.id   AF-A0ABD5DFB0-F1
#
_cell.length_a   1.000
_cell.length_b   1.000
_cell.length_c   1.000
_cell.angle_alpha   90.00
_cell.angle_beta   90.00
_cell.angle_gamma   90.00
#
_symmetry.space_group_name_H-M   'P 1'
#
loop_
_entity.id
_entity.type
_entity.pdbx_description
1 polymer ?
#
loop_
_entity_poly.entity_id
_entity_poly.type
_entity_poly.pdbx_seq_one_letter_code
_entity_poly.pdbx_strand_id
1 'polypeptide(L)'
;DPHLCSIVWSLSPGEAQRMQQADETTFNQALNIAFDNRLGLCQLASEREVFPLTGRYARQFAAHRLALVGDAAHTIHPLAGQGVN
;
A
#
# COMPACT_ATOMS: atom_id res chain seq x y z
N ASP A 1 -15.89 5.49 12.12
CA ASP A 1 -16.46 6.74 11.60
C ASP A 1 -16.74 6.54 10.11
N PRO A 2 -17.94 6.90 9.60
CA PRO A 2 -18.30 6.71 8.19
C PRO A 2 -17.47 7.51 7.18
N HIS A 3 -16.68 8.50 7.63
CA HIS A 3 -15.84 9.34 6.80
C HIS A 3 -14.35 8.95 6.83
N LEU A 4 -13.98 7.87 7.52
CA LEU A 4 -12.61 7.37 7.54
C LEU A 4 -12.39 6.30 6.47
N CYS A 5 -11.27 6.41 5.77
CA CYS A 5 -10.80 5.43 4.80
C CYS A 5 -9.37 5.02 5.13
N SER A 6 -9.06 3.73 5.03
CA SER A 6 -7.67 3.28 4.95
C SER A 6 -7.23 3.29 3.49
N ILE A 7 -6.04 3.83 3.21
CA ILE A 7 -5.54 3.99 1.85
C ILE A 7 -4.33 3.09 1.60
N VAL A 8 -4.21 2.60 0.37
CA VAL A 8 -2.97 2.01 -0.15
C VAL A 8 -2.55 2.86 -1.34
N TRP A 9 -1.45 3.59 -1.19
CA TRP A 9 -0.92 4.48 -2.22
C TRP A 9 0.46 4.00 -2.70
N SER A 10 0.48 3.24 -3.78
CA SER A 10 1.71 2.72 -4.37
C SER A 10 2.47 3.83 -5.10
N LEU A 11 3.69 4.12 -4.65
CA LEU A 11 4.56 5.15 -5.20
C LEU A 11 5.96 4.57 -5.49
N SER A 12 6.78 5.31 -6.22
CA SER A 12 8.21 5.01 -6.29
C SER A 12 8.85 5.19 -4.90
N PRO A 13 9.97 4.52 -4.58
CA PRO A 13 10.59 4.64 -3.25
C PRO A 13 10.94 6.08 -2.85
N GLY A 14 11.42 6.88 -3.80
CA GLY A 14 11.74 8.30 -3.55
C GLY A 14 10.50 9.14 -3.25
N GLU A 15 9.41 8.92 -4.00
CA GLU A 15 8.15 9.64 -3.76
C GLU A 15 7.46 9.19 -2.46
N ALA A 16 7.51 7.90 -2.13
CA ALA A 16 6.99 7.38 -0.88
C ALA A 16 7.71 8.03 0.32
N GLN A 17 9.04 8.13 0.28
CA GLN A 17 9.82 8.80 1.32
C GLN A 17 9.51 10.30 1.39
N ARG A 18 9.36 10.97 0.24
CA ARG A 18 8.96 12.38 0.17
C ARG A 18 7.59 12.62 0.80
N MET A 19 6.60 11.75 0.53
CA MET A 19 5.25 11.85 1.10
C MET A 19 5.21 11.50 2.60
N GLN A 20 6.07 10.61 3.06
CA GLN A 20 6.20 10.28 4.48
C GLN A 20 6.77 11.45 5.29
N GLN A 21 7.74 12.16 4.73
CA GLN A 21 8.43 13.29 5.39
C GLN A 21 7.74 14.64 5.21
N ALA A 22 6.81 14.74 4.25
CA ALA A 22 6.05 15.96 4.02
C ALA A 22 5.23 16.37 5.25
N ASP A 23 4.94 17.67 5.38
CA ASP A 23 3.92 18.12 6.32
C ASP A 23 2.52 17.64 5.90
N GLU A 24 1.57 17.72 6.83
CA GLU A 24 0.20 17.25 6.59
C GLU A 24 -0.48 18.02 5.46
N THR A 25 -0.20 19.31 5.31
CA THR A 25 -0.83 20.15 4.27
C THR A 25 -0.42 19.71 2.88
N THR A 26 0.89 19.54 2.68
CA THR A 26 1.49 19.06 1.43
C THR A 26 1.01 17.65 1.10
N PHE A 27 0.96 16.76 2.10
CA PHE A 27 0.44 15.41 1.92
C PHE A 27 -1.04 15.41 1.50
N ASN A 28 -1.89 16.14 2.21
CA ASN A 28 -3.34 16.22 1.93
C ASN A 28 -3.62 16.76 0.54
N GLN A 29 -2.87 17.79 0.10
CA GLN A 29 -2.97 18.33 -1.26
C GLN A 29 -2.55 17.30 -2.32
N ALA A 30 -1.40 16.66 -2.14
CA ALA A 30 -0.92 15.65 -3.08
C ALA A 30 -1.87 14.46 -3.18
N LEU A 31 -2.41 13.99 -2.05
CA LEU A 31 -3.39 12.92 -1.99
C LEU A 31 -4.70 13.31 -2.69
N ASN A 32 -5.21 14.52 -2.43
CA ASN A 32 -6.44 15.00 -3.07
C ASN A 32 -6.30 15.06 -4.60
N ILE A 33 -5.17 15.56 -5.10
CA ILE A 33 -4.85 15.58 -6.54
C ILE A 33 -4.76 14.16 -7.09
N ALA A 34 -4.01 13.26 -6.43
CA ALA A 34 -3.84 11.88 -6.88
C ALA A 34 -5.15 11.07 -6.86
N PHE A 35 -6.11 11.50 -6.04
CA PHE A 35 -7.42 10.89 -5.89
C PHE A 35 -8.52 11.61 -6.70
N ASP A 36 -8.14 12.53 -7.59
CA ASP A 36 -9.02 13.33 -8.47
C ASP A 36 -10.17 14.01 -7.69
N ASN A 37 -9.91 14.44 -6.45
CA ASN A 37 -10.88 15.05 -5.54
C ASN A 37 -12.19 14.24 -5.38
N ARG A 38 -12.15 12.92 -5.59
CA ARG A 38 -13.35 12.06 -5.65
C ARG A 38 -14.12 11.96 -4.34
N LEU A 39 -13.43 12.12 -3.21
CA LEU A 39 -14.02 12.16 -1.86
C LEU A 39 -14.02 13.58 -1.26
N GLY A 40 -13.75 14.60 -2.06
CA GLY A 40 -13.56 15.97 -1.56
C GLY A 40 -12.23 16.14 -0.83
N LEU A 41 -12.17 17.15 0.06
CA LEU A 41 -10.97 17.47 0.83
C LEU A 41 -10.60 16.30 1.76
N CYS A 42 -9.41 15.74 1.56
CA CYS A 42 -8.87 14.67 2.41
C CYS A 42 -8.04 15.26 3.55
N GLN A 43 -8.17 14.68 4.74
CA GLN A 43 -7.36 15.03 5.90
C GLN A 43 -6.74 13.76 6.48
N LEU A 44 -5.43 13.81 6.73
CA LEU A 44 -4.72 12.75 7.42
C LEU A 44 -5.26 12.60 8.86
N ALA A 45 -5.67 11.38 9.21
CA ALA A 45 -6.23 11.06 10.52
C ALA A 45 -5.32 10.17 11.38
N SER A 46 -4.20 9.70 10.84
CA SER A 46 -3.27 8.78 11.51
C SER A 46 -1.83 8.98 11.07
N GLU A 47 -0.89 8.31 11.73
CA GLU A 47 0.49 8.22 11.25
C GLU A 47 0.57 7.56 9.87
N ARG A 48 1.63 7.89 9.13
CA ARG A 48 1.88 7.40 7.77
C ARG A 48 2.96 6.32 7.81
N GLU A 49 2.57 5.10 7.45
CA GLU A 49 3.50 3.98 7.32
C GLU A 49 3.87 3.73 5.86
N VAL A 50 5.15 3.42 5.62
CA VAL A 50 5.68 3.08 4.30
C VAL A 50 6.38 1.74 4.38
N PHE A 51 6.00 0.82 3.50
CA PHE A 51 6.59 -0.51 3.39
C PHE A 51 6.96 -0.81 1.93
N PRO A 52 8.13 -1.44 1.68
CA PRO A 52 8.52 -1.81 0.34
C PRO A 52 7.60 -2.92 -0.20
N LEU A 53 7.12 -2.74 -1.43
CA LEU A 53 6.34 -3.76 -2.12
C LEU A 53 7.28 -4.77 -2.78
N THR A 54 7.50 -5.90 -2.12
CA THR A 54 8.33 -6.97 -2.68
C THR A 54 7.48 -7.99 -3.41
N GLY A 55 7.72 -8.15 -4.71
CA GLY A 55 7.19 -9.30 -5.42
C GLY A 55 8.04 -10.53 -5.12
N ARG A 56 7.44 -11.60 -4.60
CA ARG A 56 8.10 -12.90 -4.43
C ARG A 56 7.49 -13.87 -5.42
N TYR A 57 8.35 -14.46 -6.23
CA TYR A 57 7.98 -15.49 -7.19
C TYR A 57 8.70 -16.78 -6.81
N ALA A 58 7.97 -17.71 -6.17
CA ALA A 58 8.49 -19.05 -5.95
C ALA A 58 8.54 -19.79 -7.30
N ARG A 59 9.69 -20.36 -7.66
CA ARG A 59 9.78 -21.24 -8.85
C ARG A 59 9.19 -22.63 -8.61
N GLN A 60 9.04 -23.01 -7.33
CA GLN A 60 8.57 -24.32 -6.90
C GLN A 60 7.66 -24.12 -5.68
N PHE A 61 6.41 -24.55 -5.81
CA PHE A 61 5.35 -24.34 -4.82
C PHE A 61 5.10 -25.55 -3.92
N ALA A 62 5.67 -26.70 -4.29
CA ALA A 62 5.62 -27.93 -3.53
C ALA A 62 6.86 -28.78 -3.83
N ALA A 63 7.24 -29.61 -2.85
CA ALA A 63 8.26 -30.64 -2.96
C ALA A 63 7.79 -31.89 -2.18
N HIS A 64 8.58 -32.97 -2.17
CA HIS A 64 8.17 -34.18 -1.45
C HIS A 64 7.94 -33.86 0.04
N ARG A 65 6.68 -33.98 0.48
CA ARG A 65 6.20 -33.65 1.84
C ARG A 65 6.32 -32.16 2.24
N LEU A 66 6.39 -31.24 1.28
CA LEU A 66 6.41 -29.79 1.53
C LEU A 66 5.45 -29.07 0.57
N ALA A 67 4.66 -28.15 1.10
CA ALA A 67 3.84 -27.23 0.32
C ALA A 67 4.06 -25.80 0.82
N LEU A 68 4.22 -24.85 -0.10
CA LEU A 68 4.24 -23.42 0.20
C LEU A 68 2.82 -22.88 0.06
N VAL A 69 2.32 -22.22 1.10
CA VAL A 69 0.98 -21.63 1.15
C VAL A 69 1.05 -20.16 1.55
N GLY A 70 0.09 -19.35 1.08
CA GLY A 70 0.02 -17.91 1.35
C GLY A 70 1.10 -17.11 0.61
N ASP A 71 1.60 -16.04 1.25
CA ASP A 71 2.62 -15.10 0.72
C ASP A 71 3.96 -15.75 0.33
N ALA A 72 4.18 -17.04 0.66
CA ALA A 72 5.32 -17.82 0.20
C ALA A 72 5.18 -18.30 -1.27
N ALA A 73 3.97 -18.29 -1.82
CA ALA A 73 3.63 -18.80 -3.15
C ALA A 73 3.46 -17.66 -4.18
N HIS A 74 2.63 -16.67 -3.89
CA HIS A 74 2.35 -15.56 -4.80
C HIS A 74 2.51 -14.25 -4.06
N THR A 75 3.40 -13.36 -4.51
CA THR A 75 3.35 -11.97 -4.07
C THR A 75 3.50 -11.10 -5.31
N ILE A 76 2.38 -10.67 -5.87
CA ILE A 76 2.33 -9.37 -6.53
C ILE A 76 1.18 -8.60 -5.90
N HIS A 77 1.59 -7.60 -5.12
CA HIS A 77 0.86 -6.41 -4.71
C HIS A 77 -0.19 -6.51 -3.59
N PRO A 78 -0.16 -5.57 -2.63
CA PRO A 78 -1.37 -5.12 -1.98
C PRO A 78 -2.17 -4.31 -3.00
N LEU A 79 -2.97 -5.00 -3.81
CA LEU A 79 -4.21 -4.41 -4.32
C LEU A 79 -5.08 -4.14 -3.09
N ALA A 80 -5.01 -2.92 -2.53
CA ALA A 80 -5.93 -2.45 -1.49
C ALA A 80 -6.28 -3.48 -0.38
N GLY A 81 -5.30 -4.21 0.16
CA GLY A 81 -5.51 -5.18 1.24
C GLY A 81 -5.71 -6.65 0.82
N GLN A 82 -5.39 -7.05 -0.41
CA GLN A 82 -5.48 -8.46 -0.85
C GLN A 82 -4.33 -9.38 -0.41
N GLY A 83 -3.44 -8.97 0.52
CA GLY A 83 -2.34 -9.85 1.00
C GLY A 83 -2.80 -11.09 1.77
N VAL A 84 -4.09 -11.17 2.12
CA VAL A 84 -4.72 -12.33 2.79
C VAL A 84 -5.82 -12.96 1.93
N ASN A 85 -5.88 -12.64 0.63
CA ASN A 85 -6.79 -13.33 -0.32
C ASN A 85 -6.09 -14.48 -1.05
#